data_AF-A0A4S1G095-F1
#
_entry.id   AF-A0A4S1G095-F1
#
_cell.length_a   1.000
_cell.length_b   1.000
_cell.length_c   1.000
_cell.angle_alpha   90.00
_cell.angle_beta   90.00
_cell.angle_gamma   90.00
#
_symmetry.space_group_name_H-M   'P 1'
#
loop_
_entity.id
_entity.type
_entity.pdbx_description
1 polymer ?
#
loop_
_entity_poly.entity_id
_entity_poly.type
_entity_poly.pdbx_seq_one_letter_code
_entity_poly.pdbx_strand_id
1 'polypeptide(L)' 'ADQMPKDYYAGNKDLYVQGLAGGKAMFTPDGRMPADGPETVLKVLSTFSKSLQGKQIDLSKTYTTAFVDAAK' A
#
# COMPACT_ATOMS: atom_id res chain seq x y z
N ALA A 1 7.43 19.84 -0.98
CA ALA A 1 6.91 19.89 0.40
C ALA A 1 6.00 21.11 0.63
N ASP A 2 6.10 22.16 -0.19
CA ASP A 2 5.41 23.44 0.03
C ASP A 2 3.87 23.37 -0.04
N GLN A 3 3.34 22.29 -0.63
CA GLN A 3 1.90 22.01 -0.70
C GLN A 3 1.38 21.21 0.51
N MET A 4 2.25 20.80 1.44
CA MET A 4 1.88 20.03 2.63
C MET A 4 1.71 20.96 3.83
N PRO A 5 0.74 20.70 4.74
CA PRO A 5 0.65 21.43 6.00
C PRO A 5 1.95 21.34 6.79
N LYS A 6 2.37 22.44 7.43
CA LYS A 6 3.65 22.51 8.17
C LYS A 6 3.77 21.46 9.27
N ASP A 7 2.65 21.06 9.87
CA ASP A 7 2.61 20.04 10.93
C ASP A 7 3.12 18.67 10.46
N TYR A 8 2.98 18.36 9.16
CA TYR A 8 3.48 17.11 8.60
C TYR A 8 5.01 17.04 8.57
N TYR A 9 5.70 18.17 8.70
CA TYR A 9 7.17 18.19 8.72
C TYR A 9 7.73 17.67 10.05
N ALA A 10 6.89 17.47 11.08
CA ALA A 10 7.32 17.05 12.41
C ALA A 10 8.49 17.91 12.96
N GLY A 11 8.46 19.22 12.66
CA GLY A 11 9.49 20.18 13.07
C GLY A 11 10.74 20.25 12.18
N ASN A 12 10.91 19.38 11.17
CA ASN A 12 12.05 19.41 10.25
C ASN A 12 11.65 19.15 8.79
N LYS A 13 11.58 20.23 8.00
CA LYS A 13 11.15 20.19 6.60
C LYS A 13 12.14 19.44 5.70
N ASP A 14 13.44 19.58 5.92
CA ASP A 14 14.46 18.92 5.09
C ASP A 14 14.46 17.41 5.31
N LEU A 15 14.32 16.97 6.56
CA LEU A 15 14.15 15.56 6.90
C LEU A 15 12.86 14.99 6.30
N TYR A 16 11.76 15.77 6.34
CA TYR A 16 10.51 15.38 5.69
C TYR A 16 10.67 15.19 4.17
N VAL A 17 11.37 16.11 3.49
CA VAL A 17 11.64 16.00 2.05
C VAL A 17 12.49 14.76 1.74
N GLN A 18 13.52 14.48 2.53
CA GLN A 18 14.34 13.28 2.37
C GLN A 18 13.54 11.99 2.57
N GLY A 19 12.72 11.93 3.63
CA GLY A 19 11.83 10.80 3.89
C GLY A 19 10.81 10.59 2.77
N LEU A 20 10.24 11.68 2.24
CA LEU A 20 9.32 11.62 1.10
C LEU A 20 10.04 11.08 -0.15
N ALA A 21 11.26 11.54 -0.42
CA ALA A 21 12.04 11.06 -1.56
C ALA A 21 12.35 9.55 -1.44
N GLY A 22 12.73 9.08 -0.25
CA GLY A 22 12.99 7.66 0.00
C GLY A 22 11.73 6.79 -0.01
N GLY A 23 10.59 7.33 0.43
CA GLY A 23 9.33 6.60 0.50
C GLY A 23 8.48 6.63 -0.76
N LYS A 24 8.77 7.53 -1.70
CA LYS A 24 7.96 7.73 -2.92
C LYS A 24 7.76 6.44 -3.72
N ALA A 25 8.76 5.56 -3.75
CA ALA A 25 8.72 4.30 -4.48
C ALA A 25 7.70 3.28 -3.93
N MET A 26 7.19 3.47 -2.71
CA MET A 26 6.18 2.59 -2.11
C MET A 26 4.77 2.82 -2.67
N PHE A 27 4.51 3.99 -3.26
CA PHE A 27 3.20 4.32 -3.83
C PHE A 27 3.11 3.85 -5.28
N THR A 28 1.98 3.25 -5.64
CA THR A 28 1.73 2.93 -7.05
C THR A 28 1.39 4.20 -7.82
N PRO A 29 1.85 4.34 -9.09
CA PRO A 29 1.64 5.57 -9.86
C PRO A 29 0.17 5.92 -10.12
N ASP A 30 -0.69 4.91 -10.18
CA ASP A 30 -2.09 4.97 -10.60
C ASP A 30 -3.06 4.51 -9.49
N GLY A 31 -2.55 4.21 -8.29
CA GLY A 31 -3.37 3.67 -7.19
C GLY A 31 -3.83 2.23 -7.41
N ARG A 32 -3.38 1.55 -8.48
CA ARG A 32 -3.77 0.18 -8.78
C ARG A 32 -3.02 -0.79 -7.88
N MET A 33 -3.72 -1.83 -7.43
CA MET A 33 -3.10 -2.93 -6.70
C MET A 33 -2.23 -3.75 -7.66
N PRO A 34 -0.95 -4.02 -7.34
CA PRO A 34 -0.10 -4.90 -8.14
C PRO A 34 -0.70 -6.30 -8.25
N ALA A 35 -0.56 -6.94 -9.41
CA ALA A 35 -1.20 -8.23 -9.70
C ALA A 35 -0.72 -9.35 -8.77
N ASP A 36 0.55 -9.33 -8.38
CA ASP A 36 1.21 -10.29 -7.49
C ASP A 36 1.12 -9.91 -6.00
N GLY A 37 0.63 -8.70 -5.69
CA GLY A 37 0.53 -8.18 -4.33
C GLY A 37 -0.34 -9.05 -3.42
N PRO A 38 -1.61 -9.32 -3.77
CA PRO A 38 -2.53 -10.13 -2.97
C PRO A 38 -2.01 -11.53 -2.65
N GLU A 39 -1.43 -12.20 -3.64
CA GLU A 39 -0.87 -13.55 -3.47
C GLU A 39 0.33 -13.53 -2.51
N THR A 40 1.21 -12.54 -2.67
CA THR A 40 2.39 -12.37 -1.80
C THR A 40 1.96 -12.10 -0.35
N VAL A 41 0.98 -11.21 -0.14
CA VAL A 41 0.45 -10.91 1.19
C VAL A 41 -0.19 -12.15 1.80
N LEU A 42 -1.01 -12.90 1.05
CA LEU A 42 -1.61 -14.13 1.55
C LEU A 42 -0.54 -15.16 1.93
N LYS A 43 0.49 -15.34 1.11
CA LYS A 43 1.61 -16.24 1.41
C LYS A 43 2.29 -15.86 2.73
N VAL A 44 2.65 -14.59 2.89
CA VAL A 44 3.31 -14.08 4.10
C VAL A 44 2.42 -14.24 5.33
N LEU A 45 1.16 -13.80 5.27
CA LEU A 45 0.22 -13.92 6.38
C LEU A 45 -0.05 -15.38 6.75
N SER A 46 -0.06 -16.29 5.77
CA SER A 46 -0.26 -17.72 6.01
C SER A 46 0.90 -18.36 6.80
N THR A 47 2.09 -17.77 6.79
CA THR A 47 3.25 -18.30 7.53
C THR A 47 3.12 -18.13 9.04
N PHE A 48 2.38 -17.14 9.53
CA PHE A 48 2.33 -16.81 10.97
C PHE A 48 0.91 -16.57 11.52
N SER A 49 -0.06 -16.23 10.68
CA SER A 49 -1.41 -15.92 11.15
C SER A 49 -2.20 -17.19 11.47
N LYS A 50 -2.40 -17.44 12.77
CA LYS A 50 -3.24 -18.55 13.26
C LYS A 50 -4.67 -18.49 12.72
N SER A 51 -5.19 -17.29 12.43
CA SER A 51 -6.56 -17.12 11.92
C SER A 51 -6.72 -17.57 10.46
N LEU A 52 -5.62 -17.74 9.72
CA LEU A 52 -5.58 -18.17 8.32
C LEU A 52 -5.14 -19.63 8.15
N GLN A 53 -4.59 -20.26 9.20
CA GLN A 53 -4.14 -21.65 9.12
C GLN A 53 -5.28 -22.60 8.71
N GLY A 54 -5.04 -23.38 7.66
CA GLY A 54 -5.99 -24.36 7.13
C GLY A 54 -7.18 -23.76 6.37
N LYS A 55 -7.23 -22.44 6.13
CA LYS A 55 -8.30 -21.80 5.37
C LYS A 55 -7.92 -21.61 3.91
N GLN A 56 -8.85 -21.90 3.03
CA GLN A 56 -8.76 -21.52 1.62
C GLN A 56 -9.33 -20.11 1.45
N ILE A 57 -8.47 -19.16 1.07
CA ILE A 57 -8.86 -17.76 0.85
C ILE A 57 -9.04 -17.53 -0.65
N ASP A 58 -10.22 -17.06 -1.03
CA ASP A 58 -10.53 -16.61 -2.39
C ASP A 58 -10.18 -15.13 -2.53
N LEU A 59 -9.00 -14.83 -3.09
CA LEU A 59 -8.49 -13.47 -3.25
C LEU A 59 -9.38 -12.60 -4.14
N SER A 60 -10.15 -13.18 -5.07
CA SER A 60 -11.05 -12.41 -5.95
C SER A 60 -12.15 -11.67 -5.20
N LYS A 61 -12.43 -12.09 -3.95
CA LYS A 61 -13.43 -11.50 -3.07
C LYS A 61 -12.85 -10.51 -2.07
N THR A 62 -11.52 -10.37 -1.99
CA THR A 62 -10.86 -9.54 -0.97
C THR A 62 -10.42 -8.18 -1.49
N TYR A 63 -10.37 -7.99 -2.81
CA TYR A 63 -9.99 -6.73 -3.44
C TYR A 63 -10.62 -6.60 -4.83
N THR A 64 -10.63 -5.39 -5.37
CA THR A 64 -11.06 -5.11 -6.75
C THR A 64 -10.35 -3.88 -7.29
N THR A 65 -10.09 -3.84 -8.60
CA THR A 65 -9.59 -2.64 -9.29
C THR A 65 -10.69 -1.83 -9.96
N ALA A 66 -11.96 -2.27 -9.89
CA ALA A 66 -13.06 -1.68 -10.64
C ALA A 66 -13.22 -0.16 -10.42
N PHE A 67 -12.96 0.33 -9.20
CA PHE A 67 -13.05 1.76 -8.89
C PHE A 67 -11.90 2.57 -9.51
N VAL A 68 -10.68 2.02 -9.51
CA VAL A 68 -9.52 2.65 -10.17
C VAL A 68 -9.73 2.64 -11.68
N ASP A 69 -10.25 1.55 -12.22
CA ASP A 69 -10.55 1.42 -13.65
C ASP A 69 -11.64 2.43 -14.10
N ALA A 70 -12.54 2.83 -13.19
CA ALA A 70 -13.61 3.81 -13.41
C ALA A 70 -13.23 5.27 -13.12
N ALA A 71 -12.08 5.55 -12.48
CA ALA A 71 -11.66 6.89 -12.07
C ALA A 71 -11.08 7.76 -13.21
N LYS A 72 -11.31 7.36 -14.47
CA LYS A 72 -10.85 8.08 -15.67
C LYS A 72 -11.57 9.40 -15.88
#